data_AF-A0A9E5R963-F1
#
_entry.id   AF-A0A9E5R963-F1
#
_cell.length_a   1.000
_cell.length_b   1.000
_cell.length_c   1.000
_cell.angle_alpha   90.00
_cell.angle_beta   90.00
_cell.angle_gamma   90.00
#
_symmetry.space_group_name_H-M   'P 1'
#
loop_
_entity.id
_entity.type
_entity.pdbx_description
1 polymer ?
#
loop_
_entity_poly.entity_id
_entity_poly.type
_entity_poly.pdbx_seq_one_letter_code
_entity_poly.pdbx_strand_id
1 'polypeptide(L)'
;LISAVVDRRVVEVLKQMPERTRFMKGLFAWVGFKNTAIFYDRAERYRGRTKWNYWRLWNFAVDGITSFSSVPLKVWSYLGLILSVFAFLYASFLIVRTLIWGVDVPGYASLMVVILFLGGVQLITLGIIGEYLGRVYEEVKRRPLYLVRDAYGFEGDRHPKNHPENHANYPV
;
A
#
# COMPACT_ATOMS: atom_id res chain seq x y z
N LEU A 1 -4.36 -10.72 -20.23
CA LEU A 1 -4.77 -11.78 -19.29
C LEU A 1 -3.73 -12.89 -19.41
N ILE A 2 -2.92 -13.01 -18.37
CA ILE A 2 -1.81 -13.97 -18.27
C ILE A 2 -2.47 -15.28 -17.88
N SER A 3 -2.53 -16.23 -18.82
CA SER A 3 -2.81 -17.63 -18.52
C SER A 3 -1.54 -18.19 -17.87
N ALA A 4 -1.62 -18.57 -16.59
CA ALA A 4 -0.51 -19.14 -15.85
C ALA A 4 -0.90 -20.54 -15.36
N VAL A 5 0.02 -21.49 -15.51
CA VAL A 5 -0.09 -22.82 -14.92
C VAL A 5 0.81 -22.83 -13.69
N VAL A 6 0.26 -23.29 -12.56
CA VAL A 6 0.94 -23.27 -11.27
C VAL A 6 0.91 -24.68 -10.70
N ASP A 7 2.09 -25.21 -10.34
CA ASP A 7 2.21 -26.51 -9.69
C ASP A 7 1.54 -26.50 -8.31
N ARG A 8 0.98 -27.63 -7.90
CA ARG A 8 0.26 -27.77 -6.62
C ARG A 8 1.12 -27.32 -5.43
N ARG A 9 2.43 -27.58 -5.45
CA ARG A 9 3.34 -27.18 -4.37
C ARG A 9 3.40 -25.66 -4.20
N VAL A 10 3.39 -24.92 -5.30
CA VAL A 10 3.41 -23.45 -5.27
C VAL A 10 2.09 -22.92 -4.71
N VAL A 11 0.95 -23.52 -5.09
CA VAL A 11 -0.36 -23.15 -4.56
C VAL A 11 -0.44 -23.37 -3.05
N GLU A 12 0.06 -24.50 -2.54
CA GLU A 12 0.07 -24.78 -1.10
C GLU A 12 0.91 -23.78 -0.31
N VAL A 13 2.08 -23.37 -0.81
CA VAL A 13 2.89 -22.32 -0.16
C VAL A 13 2.18 -20.96 -0.18
N LEU A 14 1.56 -20.59 -1.30
CA LEU A 14 0.81 -19.32 -1.41
C LEU A 14 -0.42 -19.28 -0.49
N LYS A 15 -1.06 -20.42 -0.19
CA LYS A 15 -2.18 -20.50 0.75
C LYS A 15 -1.77 -20.19 2.20
N GLN A 16 -0.51 -20.44 2.56
CA GLN A 16 0.01 -20.20 3.91
C GLN A 16 0.42 -18.75 4.14
N MET A 17 0.49 -17.94 3.08
CA MET A 17 0.86 -16.54 3.20
C MET A 17 -0.25 -15.75 3.91
N PRO A 18 0.07 -15.02 5.00
CA PRO A 18 -0.92 -14.26 5.77
C PRO A 18 -1.43 -13.03 5.01
N GLU A 19 -0.71 -12.62 3.96
CA GLU A 19 -0.89 -11.36 3.24
C GLU A 19 -2.30 -11.21 2.66
N ARG A 20 -3.01 -10.19 3.14
CA ARG A 20 -4.39 -9.91 2.69
C ARG A 20 -4.43 -9.06 1.43
N THR A 21 -3.50 -8.11 1.31
CA THR A 21 -3.31 -7.27 0.12
C THR A 21 -2.49 -8.03 -0.93
N ARG A 22 -3.20 -8.85 -1.71
CA ARG A 22 -2.59 -9.82 -2.62
C ARG A 22 -2.12 -9.22 -3.95
N PHE A 23 -0.88 -8.73 -4.00
CA PHE A 23 -0.19 -8.43 -5.25
C PHE A 23 0.41 -9.70 -5.86
N MET A 24 -0.41 -10.45 -6.60
CA MET A 24 -0.04 -11.77 -7.15
C MET A 24 1.29 -11.78 -7.93
N LYS A 25 1.58 -10.73 -8.71
CA LYS A 25 2.81 -10.67 -9.51
C LYS A 25 4.07 -10.71 -8.65
N GLY A 26 4.06 -10.01 -7.52
CA GLY A 26 5.19 -9.98 -6.58
C GLY A 26 5.24 -11.23 -5.73
N LEU A 27 4.08 -11.77 -5.31
CA LEU A 27 4.04 -13.02 -4.56
C LEU A 27 4.60 -14.19 -5.37
N PHE A 28 4.24 -14.31 -6.65
CA PHE A 28 4.84 -15.31 -7.56
C PHE A 28 6.35 -15.12 -7.77
N ALA A 29 6.84 -13.88 -7.75
CA ALA A 29 8.28 -13.61 -7.83
C ALA A 29 9.01 -13.95 -6.52
N TRP A 30 8.36 -13.76 -5.37
CA TRP A 30 8.95 -13.96 -4.05
C TRP A 30 9.13 -15.44 -3.68
N VAL A 31 8.16 -16.32 -4.03
CA VAL A 31 8.24 -17.75 -3.69
C VAL A 31 9.43 -18.50 -4.32
N GLY A 32 10.13 -17.92 -5.31
CA GLY A 32 11.43 -18.41 -5.78
C GLY A 32 11.42 -19.75 -6.53
N PHE A 33 10.25 -20.30 -6.86
CA PHE A 33 10.14 -21.51 -7.66
C PHE A 33 10.60 -21.29 -9.11
N LYS A 34 10.94 -22.39 -9.79
CA LYS A 34 11.25 -22.39 -11.22
C LYS A 34 10.08 -21.79 -11.99
N ASN A 35 10.34 -20.69 -12.69
CA ASN A 35 9.38 -20.02 -13.55
C ASN A 35 9.90 -20.03 -14.99
N THR A 36 8.98 -20.03 -15.95
CA THR A 36 9.29 -19.84 -17.36
C THR A 36 8.18 -19.01 -18.00
N ALA A 37 8.55 -18.17 -18.97
CA ALA A 37 7.61 -17.35 -19.71
C ALA A 37 7.42 -17.95 -21.10
N ILE A 38 6.17 -18.29 -21.44
CA ILE A 38 5.80 -18.70 -22.78
C ILE A 38 5.14 -17.51 -23.45
N PHE A 39 5.82 -16.96 -24.45
CA PHE A 39 5.28 -15.88 -25.26
C PHE A 39 4.29 -16.49 -26.26
N TYR A 40 3.10 -15.91 -26.32
CA TYR A 40 2.12 -16.23 -27.34
C TYR A 40 1.63 -14.93 -27.94
N ASP A 41 1.48 -14.91 -29.26
CA ASP A 41 0.92 -13.77 -29.93
C ASP A 41 -0.61 -13.79 -29.74
N ARG A 42 -1.17 -12.70 -29.23
CA ARG A 42 -2.60 -12.63 -28.93
C ARG A 42 -3.22 -11.70 -29.96
N ALA A 43 -4.14 -12.23 -30.77
CA ALA A 43 -4.95 -11.45 -31.70
C ALA A 43 -5.57 -10.23 -31.00
N GLU A 44 -5.61 -9.10 -31.71
CA GLU A 44 -6.20 -7.87 -31.21
C GLU A 44 -7.64 -8.10 -30.75
N ARG A 45 -8.04 -7.44 -29.66
CA ARG A 45 -9.38 -7.61 -29.11
C ARG A 45 -10.43 -7.16 -30.13
N TYR A 46 -11.32 -8.07 -30.51
CA TYR A 46 -12.41 -7.82 -31.45
C TYR A 46 -13.33 -6.66 -31.03
N ARG A 47 -13.54 -6.45 -29.71
CA ARG A 47 -14.22 -5.28 -29.12
C ARG A 47 -13.76 -5.00 -27.69
N GLY A 48 -13.79 -3.72 -27.29
CA GLY A 48 -13.63 -3.25 -25.91
C GLY A 48 -12.50 -2.25 -25.73
N ARG A 49 -12.76 -1.12 -25.05
CA ARG A 49 -11.71 -0.17 -24.65
C ARG A 49 -10.76 -0.84 -23.66
N THR A 50 -9.47 -0.51 -23.73
CA THR A 50 -8.49 -1.05 -22.80
C THR A 50 -8.93 -0.73 -21.36
N LYS A 51 -9.05 -1.73 -20.49
CA LYS A 51 -9.22 -1.50 -19.04
C LYS A 51 -7.91 -1.00 -18.39
N TRP A 52 -6.88 -0.77 -19.19
CA TRP A 52 -5.52 -0.46 -18.78
C TRP A 52 -5.24 1.01 -19.08
N ASN A 53 -5.82 1.89 -18.26
CA ASN A 53 -5.54 3.31 -18.33
C ASN A 53 -4.15 3.56 -17.72
N TYR A 54 -3.34 4.47 -18.30
CA TYR A 54 -2.00 4.81 -17.79
C TYR A 54 -2.02 5.17 -16.30
N TRP A 55 -3.05 5.87 -15.84
CA TRP A 55 -3.31 6.17 -14.43
C TRP A 55 -3.42 4.94 -13.53
N ARG A 56 -4.07 3.89 -14.03
CA ARG A 56 -4.25 2.64 -13.28
C ARG A 56 -2.94 1.85 -13.20
N LEU A 57 -2.06 1.99 -14.20
CA LEU A 57 -0.71 1.40 -14.19
C LEU A 57 0.22 2.14 -13.21
N TRP A 58 0.12 3.46 -13.13
CA TRP A 58 0.83 4.28 -12.14
C TRP A 58 0.42 3.93 -10.71
N ASN A 59 -0.89 3.88 -10.42
CA ASN A 59 -1.36 3.44 -9.10
C ASN A 59 -0.90 2.02 -8.77
N PHE A 60 -0.92 1.10 -9.75
CA PHE A 60 -0.43 -0.27 -9.56
C PHE A 60 1.07 -0.35 -9.28
N ALA A 61 1.88 0.53 -9.87
CA ALA A 61 3.30 0.63 -9.59
C ALA A 61 3.56 1.22 -8.18
N VAL A 62 2.80 2.25 -7.80
CA VAL A 62 2.85 2.82 -6.44
C VAL A 62 2.47 1.75 -5.41
N ASP A 63 1.38 1.01 -5.64
CA ASP A 63 0.95 -0.11 -4.78
C ASP A 63 2.01 -1.23 -4.71
N GLY A 64 2.70 -1.53 -5.81
CA GLY A 64 3.78 -2.50 -5.83
C GLY A 64 5.01 -2.04 -5.03
N ILE A 65 5.39 -0.77 -5.14
CA ILE A 65 6.54 -0.23 -4.39
C ILE A 65 6.22 -0.11 -2.90
N THR A 66 5.00 0.30 -2.53
CA THR A 66 4.58 0.44 -1.13
C THR A 66 4.28 -0.91 -0.46
N SER A 67 3.79 -1.91 -1.19
CA SER A 67 3.47 -3.23 -0.61
C SER A 67 4.71 -4.09 -0.33
N PHE A 68 5.75 -3.97 -1.15
CA PHE A 68 6.97 -4.81 -1.02
C PHE A 68 8.16 -4.08 -0.42
N SER A 69 8.04 -2.79 -0.10
CA SER A 69 9.18 -2.02 0.34
C SER A 69 8.84 -0.90 1.31
N SER A 70 9.65 -0.78 2.36
CA SER A 70 9.69 0.38 3.27
C SER A 70 10.50 1.56 2.71
N VAL A 71 10.90 1.48 1.43
CA VAL A 71 11.72 2.50 0.76
C VAL A 71 11.07 3.89 0.75
N PRO A 72 9.77 4.07 0.40
CA PRO A 72 9.14 5.39 0.45
C PRO A 72 9.19 6.03 1.84
N LEU A 73 8.98 5.23 2.88
CA LEU A 73 9.05 5.69 4.27
C LEU A 73 10.48 6.11 4.63
N LYS A 74 11.48 5.29 4.29
CA LYS A 74 12.90 5.59 4.55
C LYS A 74 13.37 6.83 3.81
N VAL A 75 13.01 7.00 2.53
CA VAL A 75 13.39 8.17 1.74
C VAL A 75 12.86 9.45 2.38
N TRP A 76 11.60 9.47 2.83
CA TRP A 76 11.08 10.65 3.53
C TRP A 76 11.70 10.86 4.91
N SER A 77 12.00 9.80 5.65
CA SER A 77 12.72 9.95 6.93
C SER A 77 14.10 10.58 6.73
N TYR A 78 14.86 10.18 5.71
CA TYR A 78 16.17 10.78 5.41
C TYR A 78 16.04 12.23 4.93
N LEU A 79 15.08 12.53 4.06
CA LEU A 79 14.83 13.91 3.62
C LEU A 79 14.39 14.82 4.78
N GLY A 80 13.53 14.33 5.66
CA GLY A 80 13.14 15.03 6.89
C GLY A 80 14.32 15.28 7.83
N LEU A 81 15.22 14.31 7.98
CA LEU A 81 16.44 14.45 8.77
C LEU A 81 17.35 15.54 8.19
N ILE A 82 17.61 15.52 6.88
CA ILE A 82 18.44 16.51 6.19
C ILE A 82 17.84 17.90 6.34
N LEU A 83 16.53 18.05 6.11
CA LEU A 83 15.82 19.32 6.31
C LEU A 83 15.93 19.81 7.76
N SER A 84 15.78 18.91 8.73
CA SER A 84 15.86 19.26 10.15
C SER A 84 17.25 19.76 10.52
N VAL A 85 18.31 19.17 9.97
CA VAL A 85 19.70 19.65 10.16
C VAL A 85 19.88 21.04 9.54
N PHE A 86 19.40 21.28 8.31
CA PHE A 86 19.49 22.60 7.69
C PHE A 86 18.67 23.66 8.45
N ALA A 87 17.47 23.32 8.89
CA ALA A 87 16.62 24.21 9.67
C ALA A 87 17.28 24.55 11.02
N PHE A 88 17.91 23.56 11.67
CA PHE A 88 18.64 23.77 12.92
C PHE A 88 19.85 24.69 12.73
N LEU A 89 20.67 24.46 11.70
CA LEU A 89 21.81 25.32 11.38
C LEU A 89 21.38 26.75 11.07
N TYR A 90 20.32 26.92 10.28
CA TYR A 90 19.78 28.24 9.94
C TYR A 90 19.20 28.94 11.16
N ALA A 91 18.47 28.23 12.03
CA ALA A 91 17.96 28.78 13.29
C ALA A 91 19.10 29.20 14.23
N SER A 92 20.14 28.37 14.40
CA SER A 92 21.32 28.72 15.19
C SER A 92 22.03 29.96 14.65
N PHE A 93 22.20 30.05 13.32
CA PHE A 93 22.77 31.24 12.68
C PHE A 93 21.95 32.49 12.96
N LEU A 94 20.62 32.40 12.87
CA LEU A 94 19.71 33.53 13.08
C LEU A 94 19.72 34.00 14.54
N ILE A 95 19.79 33.06 15.49
CA ILE A 95 19.95 33.35 16.93
C ILE A 95 21.28 34.05 17.21
N VAL A 96 22.40 33.51 16.71
CA VAL A 96 23.74 34.11 16.92
C VAL A 96 23.80 35.51 16.31
N ARG A 97 23.27 35.69 15.10
CA ARG A 97 23.21 37.00 14.43
C ARG A 97 22.39 38.01 15.23
N THR A 98 21.24 37.59 15.76
CA THR A 98 20.36 38.43 16.59
C THR A 98 21.04 38.85 17.90
N LEU A 99 21.82 37.96 18.50
CA LEU A 99 22.52 38.23 19.76
C LEU A 99 23.67 39.26 19.60
N ILE A 100 24.32 39.29 18.43
CA ILE A 100 25.50 40.14 18.18
C ILE A 100 25.11 41.51 17.60
N TRP A 101 24.21 41.56 16.61
CA TRP A 101 23.91 42.78 15.86
C TRP A 101 22.58 43.46 16.24
N GLY A 102 21.80 42.86 17.14
CA GLY A 102 20.46 43.35 17.45
C GLY A 102 19.44 43.04 16.34
N VAL A 103 18.17 43.38 16.58
CA VAL A 103 17.04 42.99 15.70
C VAL A 103 16.91 43.97 14.54
N ASP A 104 17.20 43.52 13.33
CA ASP A 104 17.03 44.30 12.10
C ASP A 104 15.88 43.70 11.26
N VAL A 105 14.77 44.44 11.16
CA VAL A 105 13.67 44.33 10.17
C VAL A 105 12.80 43.03 10.12
N PRO A 106 11.55 43.08 9.57
CA PRO A 106 10.45 42.22 10.00
C PRO A 106 10.62 40.76 9.58
N GLY A 107 10.85 39.91 10.57
CA GLY A 107 10.96 38.45 10.42
C GLY A 107 9.66 37.74 10.00
N TYR A 108 8.56 38.47 9.76
CA TYR A 108 7.26 37.86 9.44
C TYR A 108 7.29 37.02 8.16
N ALA A 109 7.92 37.52 7.09
CA ALA A 109 7.95 36.80 5.81
C ALA A 109 8.80 35.53 5.88
N SER A 110 10.00 35.58 6.47
CA SER A 110 10.85 34.41 6.66
C SER A 110 10.23 33.42 7.67
N LEU A 111 9.61 33.90 8.75
CA LEU A 111 8.94 33.07 9.75
C LEU A 111 7.71 32.36 9.17
N MET A 112 6.89 33.06 8.39
CA MET A 112 5.75 32.45 7.68
C MET A 112 6.18 31.39 6.68
N VAL A 113 7.23 31.65 5.90
CA VAL A 113 7.76 30.67 4.94
C VAL A 113 8.29 29.43 5.67
N VAL A 114 9.04 29.59 6.77
CA VAL A 114 9.55 28.46 7.56
C VAL A 114 8.41 27.64 8.18
N ILE A 115 7.41 28.30 8.75
CA ILE A 115 6.24 27.63 9.37
C ILE A 115 5.43 26.87 8.32
N LEU A 116 5.11 27.49 7.18
CA LEU A 116 4.37 26.84 6.10
C LEU A 116 5.15 25.69 5.48
N PHE A 117 6.47 25.85 5.32
CA PHE A 117 7.34 24.80 4.78
C PHE A 117 7.42 23.60 5.73
N LEU A 118 7.70 23.83 7.02
CA LEU A 118 7.70 22.78 8.04
C LEU A 118 6.33 22.11 8.16
N GLY A 119 5.25 22.89 8.14
CA GLY A 119 3.88 22.37 8.17
C GLY A 119 3.55 21.50 6.96
N GLY A 120 3.95 21.93 5.75
CA GLY A 120 3.78 21.15 4.52
C GLY A 120 4.54 19.82 4.56
N VAL A 121 5.80 19.84 5.00
CA VAL A 121 6.62 18.63 5.15
C VAL A 121 6.05 17.68 6.21
N GLN A 122 5.57 18.21 7.34
CA GLN A 122 4.90 17.42 8.37
C GLN A 122 3.62 16.75 7.85
N LEU A 123 2.78 17.47 7.12
CA LEU A 123 1.56 16.91 6.52
C LEU A 123 1.87 15.80 5.51
N ILE A 124 2.89 15.99 4.66
CA ILE A 124 3.35 14.94 3.73
C ILE A 124 3.83 13.71 4.52
N THR A 125 4.62 13.92 5.58
CA THR A 125 5.15 12.84 6.42
C THR A 125 4.02 12.07 7.10
N LEU A 126 3.03 12.78 7.67
CA LEU A 126 1.84 12.18 8.26
C LEU A 126 1.00 11.42 7.24
N GLY A 127 0.86 11.93 6.01
CA GLY A 127 0.19 11.24 4.92
C GLY A 127 0.84 9.90 4.59
N ILE A 128 2.17 9.85 4.52
CA ILE A 128 2.91 8.59 4.31
C ILE A 128 2.70 7.64 5.49
N ILE A 129 2.86 8.12 6.73
CA ILE A 129 2.64 7.29 7.92
C ILE A 129 1.22 6.72 7.93
N GLY A 130 0.21 7.53 7.59
CA GLY A 130 -1.20 7.11 7.49
C GLY A 130 -1.43 6.01 6.47
N GLU A 131 -0.81 6.08 5.29
CA GLU A 131 -0.87 5.03 4.25
C GLU A 131 -0.29 3.70 4.76
N TYR A 132 0.88 3.73 5.41
CA TYR A 132 1.48 2.52 5.98
C TYR A 132 0.67 1.99 7.16
N LEU A 133 0.18 2.85 8.04
CA LEU A 133 -0.65 2.47 9.18
C LEU A 133 -1.98 1.85 8.71
N GLY A 134 -2.58 2.36 7.64
CA GLY A 134 -3.76 1.77 7.01
C GLY A 134 -3.52 0.35 6.49
N ARG A 135 -2.37 0.10 5.86
CA ARG A 135 -1.98 -1.25 5.40
C ARG A 135 -1.77 -2.21 6.58
N VAL A 136 -1.07 -1.76 7.62
CA VAL A 136 -0.91 -2.54 8.86
C VAL A 136 -2.27 -2.82 9.51
N TYR A 137 -3.15 -1.83 9.56
CA TYR A 137 -4.48 -1.97 10.11
C TYR A 137 -5.29 -3.03 9.36
N GLU A 138 -5.32 -3.00 8.02
CA GLU A 138 -6.04 -4.00 7.22
C GLU A 138 -5.47 -5.42 7.39
N GLU A 139 -4.16 -5.53 7.64
CA GLU A 139 -3.52 -6.82 7.94
C GLU A 139 -3.91 -7.35 9.34
N VAL A 140 -3.93 -6.48 10.35
CA VAL A 140 -4.28 -6.82 11.75
C VAL A 140 -5.79 -7.05 11.93
N LYS A 141 -6.64 -6.41 11.12
CA LYS A 141 -8.12 -6.48 11.20
C LYS A 141 -8.67 -7.91 11.08
N ARG A 142 -7.89 -8.84 10.54
CA ARG A 142 -8.21 -10.28 10.43
C ARG A 142 -9.57 -10.63 9.80
N ARG A 143 -10.22 -9.72 9.06
CA ARG A 143 -11.47 -9.98 8.31
C ARG A 143 -11.30 -11.02 7.20
N PRO A 144 -12.16 -12.04 7.08
CA PRO A 144 -12.04 -13.00 5.98
C PRO A 144 -12.17 -12.30 4.62
N LEU A 145 -11.33 -12.70 3.65
CA LEU A 145 -11.29 -12.12 2.29
C LEU A 145 -12.61 -12.27 1.54
N TYR A 146 -13.31 -13.37 1.80
CA TYR A 146 -14.63 -13.64 1.27
C TYR A 146 -15.38 -14.53 2.26
N LEU A 147 -16.70 -14.47 2.19
CA LEU A 147 -17.59 -15.40 2.87
C LEU A 147 -18.28 -16.22 1.78
N VAL A 148 -18.27 -17.54 1.94
CA VAL A 148 -18.98 -18.44 1.03
C VAL A 148 -20.42 -18.54 1.54
N ARG A 149 -21.38 -18.26 0.66
CA ARG A 149 -22.80 -18.41 0.96
C ARG A 149 -23.26 -19.85 0.75
N ASP A 150 -23.03 -20.37 -0.45
CA ASP A 150 -23.41 -21.72 -0.86
C ASP A 150 -22.27 -22.34 -1.69
N ALA A 151 -22.05 -23.65 -1.53
CA ALA A 151 -21.06 -24.41 -2.31
C ALA A 151 -21.70 -25.68 -2.84
N TYR A 152 -21.56 -25.94 -4.15
CA TYR A 152 -22.11 -27.11 -4.82
C TYR A 152 -20.97 -27.92 -5.45
N GLY A 153 -20.95 -29.24 -5.21
CA GLY A 153 -19.94 -30.14 -5.78
C GLY A 153 -18.54 -30.07 -5.15
N PHE A 154 -18.40 -29.50 -3.95
CA PHE A 154 -17.15 -29.48 -3.18
C PHE A 154 -17.36 -30.24 -1.85
N GLU A 155 -16.45 -31.17 -1.51
CA GLU A 155 -16.47 -31.91 -0.25
C GLU A 155 -15.63 -31.20 0.83
N GLY A 156 -16.29 -30.41 1.69
CA GLY A 156 -15.70 -29.68 2.85
C GLY A 156 -15.29 -28.24 2.50
N ASP A 157 -15.73 -27.18 3.19
CA ASP A 157 -15.77 -26.96 4.64
C ASP A 157 -17.18 -26.69 5.20
N ARG A 158 -17.59 -27.48 6.20
CA ARG A 158 -18.78 -27.19 7.02
C ARG A 158 -18.40 -26.14 8.06
N HIS A 159 -18.85 -24.91 7.90
CA HIS A 159 -18.90 -23.95 9.00
C HIS A 159 -19.86 -24.51 10.07
N PRO A 160 -19.56 -24.45 11.39
CA PRO A 160 -20.48 -24.92 12.43
C PRO A 160 -21.80 -24.14 12.31
N LYS A 161 -22.88 -24.85 11.99
CA LYS A 161 -24.26 -24.35 12.01
C LYS A 161 -24.64 -24.02 13.46
N ASN A 162 -24.37 -22.80 13.90
CA ASN A 162 -25.07 -22.20 15.04
C ASN A 162 -26.19 -21.30 14.51
N HIS A 163 -27.21 -21.93 13.92
CA HIS A 163 -28.51 -21.29 13.77
C HIS A 163 -29.58 -22.38 13.96
N PRO A 164 -30.44 -22.27 15.00
CA PRO A 164 -31.52 -23.21 15.17
C PRO A 164 -32.42 -23.10 13.94
N GLU A 165 -32.65 -24.25 13.30
CA GLU A 165 -33.52 -24.39 12.15
C GLU A 165 -34.95 -24.10 12.60
N ASN A 166 -35.38 -22.84 12.51
CA ASN A 166 -36.78 -22.50 12.71
C ASN A 166 -37.47 -22.63 11.34
N HIS A 167 -38.09 -23.78 11.14
CA HIS A 167 -39.00 -24.07 10.04
C HIS A 167 -40.15 -23.06 10.08
N ALA A 168 -40.05 -21.98 9.28
CA ALA A 168 -41.20 -21.17 8.91
C ALA A 168 -41.52 -21.45 7.44
N ASN A 169 -42.57 -22.25 7.25
CA ASN A 169 -43.30 -22.43 6.01
C ASN A 169 -43.49 -21.12 5.25
N TYR A 170 -43.11 -21.09 3.98
CA TYR A 170 -43.75 -20.22 3.00
C TYR A 170 -44.26 -21.09 1.86
N PRO A 171 -45.59 -21.15 1.63
CA PRO A 171 -46.14 -21.81 0.46
C PRO A 171 -45.80 -21.02 -0.81
N VAL A 172 -45.66 -21.79 -1.90
CA VAL A 172 -45.36 -21.43 -3.29
C VAL A 172 -46.10 -20.20 -3.83
#